data_AF-A0A538C366-F1
#
_entry.id   AF-A0A538C366-F1
#
_cell.length_a   1.000
_cell.length_b   1.000
_cell.length_c   1.000
_cell.angle_alpha   90.00
_cell.angle_beta   90.00
_cell.angle_gamma   90.00
#
_symmetry.space_group_name_H-M   'P 1'
#
loop_
_entity.id
_entity.type
_entity.pdbx_description
1 polymer ?
#
loop_
_entity_poly.entity_id
_entity_poly.type
_entity_poly.pdbx_seq_one_letter_code
_entity_poly.pdbx_strand_id
1 'polypeptide(L)' 'MPRIIVTTDPPDPDGPLTLDEQVDTVHVDSDHASRQLLDRVIWAIHDAERVEQGTSARR' A
#
# COMPACT_ATOMS: atom_id res chain seq x y z
N MET A 1 -1.61 -16.56 -6.20
CA MET A 1 -2.62 -15.55 -5.86
C MET A 1 -1.99 -14.18 -6.07
N PRO A 2 -2.65 -13.26 -6.82
CA PRO A 2 -2.13 -11.92 -7.04
C PRO A 2 -2.08 -11.12 -5.73
N ARG A 3 -1.07 -10.25 -5.58
CA ARG A 3 -0.89 -9.40 -4.40
C ARG A 3 -0.49 -8.00 -4.81
N ILE A 4 -0.95 -7.01 -4.07
CA ILE A 4 -0.48 -5.63 -4.14
C ILE A 4 0.35 -5.38 -2.88
N ILE A 5 1.59 -4.94 -3.09
CA ILE A 5 2.51 -4.59 -2.02
C ILE A 5 2.84 -3.11 -2.16
N VAL A 6 2.61 -2.34 -1.10
CA VAL A 6 3.06 -0.95 -0.98
C VAL A 6 4.15 -0.91 0.10
N THR A 7 5.28 -0.33 -0.26
CA THR A 7 6.48 -0.24 0.56
C THR A 7 7.14 1.13 0.36
N THR A 8 8.06 1.49 1.24
CA THR A 8 8.83 2.75 1.20
C THR A 8 10.19 2.54 0.53
N ASP A 9 10.83 3.63 0.10
CA ASP A 9 12.21 3.68 -0.39
C ASP A 9 13.16 4.30 0.67
N PRO A 10 14.25 3.63 1.07
CA PRO A 10 14.69 2.30 0.65
C PRO A 10 13.76 1.17 1.15
N PRO A 11 13.59 0.10 0.34
CA PRO A 11 12.83 -1.07 0.76
C PRO A 11 13.56 -1.73 1.92
N ASP A 12 13.00 -1.59 3.12
CA ASP A 12 13.52 -2.21 4.32
C ASP A 12 12.83 -3.57 4.48
N PRO A 13 13.57 -4.71 4.39
CA PRO A 13 12.99 -6.04 4.56
C PRO A 13 12.39 -6.27 5.95
N ASP A 14 12.78 -5.46 6.95
CA ASP A 14 12.24 -5.44 8.31
C ASP A 14 11.41 -4.17 8.59
N GLY A 15 11.19 -3.33 7.56
CA GLY A 15 10.56 -2.02 7.70
C GLY A 15 9.04 -2.05 7.53
N PRO A 16 8.39 -0.88 7.67
CA PRO A 16 6.94 -0.78 7.63
C PRO A 16 6.43 -1.07 6.22
N LEU A 17 6.03 -2.31 6.00
CA LEU A 17 5.12 -2.71 4.93
C LEU A 17 3.80 -1.97 5.15
N THR A 18 3.53 -0.94 4.33
CA THR A 18 2.30 -0.15 4.49
C THR A 18 1.08 -0.88 3.94
N LEU A 19 1.27 -1.80 2.98
CA LEU A 19 0.24 -2.71 2.52
C LEU A 19 0.82 -4.01 1.97
N ASP A 20 0.23 -5.14 2.36
CA ASP A 20 0.33 -6.43 1.66
C ASP A 20 -1.07 -7.03 1.58
N GLU A 21 -1.68 -6.84 0.40
CA GLU A 21 -3.07 -7.20 0.16
C GLU A 21 -3.17 -8.26 -0.93
N GLN A 22 -3.91 -9.33 -0.65
CA GLN A 22 -4.28 -10.33 -1.65
C GLN A 22 -5.41 -9.81 -2.53
N VAL A 23 -5.26 -9.96 -3.85
CA VAL A 23 -6.25 -9.53 -4.83
C VAL A 23 -6.91 -10.77 -5.42
N ASP A 24 -8.24 -10.83 -5.33
CA ASP A 24 -9.07 -11.83 -5.96
C ASP A 24 -10.00 -11.17 -6.99
N THR A 25 -10.59 -11.98 -7.87
CA THR A 25 -11.53 -11.49 -8.88
C THR A 25 -12.67 -10.67 -8.28
N VAL A 26 -13.13 -11.04 -7.08
CA VAL A 26 -14.20 -10.32 -6.36
C VAL A 26 -13.87 -8.86 -6.09
N HIS A 27 -12.58 -8.50 -6.00
CA HIS A 27 -12.13 -7.13 -5.76
C HIS A 27 -12.16 -6.26 -7.03
N VAL A 28 -12.30 -6.86 -8.21
CA VAL A 28 -12.31 -6.16 -9.51
C VAL A 28 -13.58 -6.43 -10.34
N ASP A 29 -14.49 -7.26 -9.83
CA ASP A 29 -15.70 -7.72 -10.55
C ASP A 29 -16.81 -6.65 -10.61
N SER A 30 -16.65 -5.54 -9.88
CA SER A 30 -17.58 -4.40 -9.95
C SER A 30 -16.85 -3.08 -9.72
N ASP A 31 -17.44 -1.99 -10.20
CA ASP A 31 -16.94 -0.63 -9.95
C ASP A 31 -16.84 -0.33 -8.45
N HIS A 32 -17.84 -0.77 -7.67
CA HIS A 32 -17.86 -0.60 -6.22
C HIS A 32 -16.72 -1.35 -5.53
N ALA A 33 -16.51 -2.63 -5.86
CA ALA A 33 -15.42 -3.42 -5.29
C ALA A 33 -14.05 -2.88 -5.69
N SER A 34 -13.90 -2.47 -6.96
CA SER A 34 -12.68 -1.87 -7.49
C SER A 34 -12.34 -0.56 -6.78
N ARG A 35 -13.36 0.25 -6.47
CA ARG A 35 -13.18 1.49 -5.71
C ARG A 35 -12.74 1.23 -4.28
N GLN A 36 -13.30 0.21 -3.61
CA GLN A 36 -12.84 -0.17 -2.27
C GLN A 36 -11.38 -0.63 -2.26
N LEU A 37 -10.95 -1.39 -3.28
CA LEU A 37 -9.54 -1.77 -3.44
C LEU A 37 -8.66 -0.54 -3.65
N LEU A 38 -9.08 0.38 -4.53
CA LEU A 38 -8.35 1.61 -4.80
C LEU A 38 -8.23 2.49 -3.55
N ASP A 39 -9.30 2.61 -2.76
CA ASP A 39 -9.29 3.41 -1.51
C ASP A 39 -8.25 2.88 -0.51
N ARG A 40 -8.10 1.54 -0.39
CA ARG A 40 -7.06 0.93 0.46
C ARG A 40 -5.66 1.22 -0.07
N VAL A 41 -5.45 1.11 -1.38
CA VAL A 41 -4.16 1.42 -2.02
C VAL A 41 -3.80 2.89 -1.84
N ILE A 42 -4.74 3.82 -2.01
CA ILE A 42 -4.53 5.26 -1.79
C ILE A 42 -4.10 5.52 -0.35
N TRP A 43 -4.77 4.90 0.62
CA TRP A 43 -4.42 5.04 2.03
C TRP A 43 -3.00 4.55 2.32
N ALA A 44 -2.63 3.39 1.78
CA ALA A 44 -1.30 2.81 1.94
C ALA A 44 -0.19 3.65 1.30
N ILE A 45 -0.46 4.28 0.15
CA ILE A 45 0.48 5.21 -0.51
C ILE A 45 0.73 6.41 0.41
N HIS A 46 -0.32 7.03 0.93
CA HIS A 46 -0.17 8.16 1.84
C HIS A 46 0.51 7.79 3.16
N ASP A 47 0.36 6.56 3.62
CA ASP A 47 1.10 6.07 4.79
C ASP A 47 2.60 5.93 4.46
N ALA A 48 2.94 5.36 3.30
CA ALA A 48 4.33 5.23 2.85
C ALA A 48 5.01 6.59 2.70
N GLU A 49 4.35 7.57 2.08
CA GLU A 49 4.83 8.94 1.95
C GLU A 49 5.13 9.58 3.32
N ARG A 50 4.28 9.35 4.32
CA ARG A 50 4.50 9.89 5.68
C ARG A 50 5.69 9.23 6.37
N VAL A 51 5.87 7.93 6.20
CA VAL A 51 7.02 7.20 6.74
C VAL A 51 8.32 7.72 6.12
N GLU A 52 8.35 7.93 4.81
CA GLU A 52 9.53 8.46 4.11
C GLU A 52 9.88 9.89 4.55
N GLN A 53 8.87 10.74 4.74
CA GLN A 53 9.05 12.09 5.26
C GLN A 53 9.57 12.08 6.71
N GLY A 54 9.03 11.20 7.56
CA GLY A 54 9.48 11.04 8.95
C GLY A 54 10.90 10.48 9.07
N THR A 55 11.28 9.58 8.16
CA THR A 55 12.64 9.02 8.06
C THR A 55 13.64 10.06 7.55
N SER A 56 13.25 10.87 6.58
CA SER A 56 14.09 11.96 6.04
C SER A 56 14.36 13.06 7.07
N ALA A 57 13.40 13.36 7.95
CA ALA A 57 13.56 14.35 9.02
C ALA A 57 14.49 13.88 10.17
N ARG A 58 14.81 12.58 10.23
CA ARG A 58 15.71 11.97 11.24
C ARG A 58 17.16 11.80 10.75
N ARG A 59 17.46 12.17 9.50
CA ARG A 59 18.81 12.11 8.89
C ARG A 59 19.49 13.47 8.90
#